data_AF-A0A7Y9PK26-F1
#
_entry.id   AF-A0A7Y9PK26-F1
#
_cell.length_a   1.000
_cell.length_b   1.000
_cell.length_c   1.000
_cell.angle_alpha   90.00
_cell.angle_beta   90.00
_cell.angle_gamma   90.00
#
_symmetry.space_group_name_H-M   'P 1'
#
loop_
_entity.id
_entity.type
_entity.pdbx_description
1 polymer ?
#
loop_
_entity_poly.entity_id
_entity_poly.type
_entity_poly.pdbx_seq_one_letter_code
_entity_poly.pdbx_strand_id
1 'polypeptide(L)'
;MASLQIDYYGDINCPWCVVGEFRLDKVIAENFPGLSVDIRHRPFVLIEDCPKEGLKISDLLWSRYRVTDPQIAFAAPEAAAQIQG
;
A
#
# COMPACT_ATOMS: atom_id res chain seq x y z
N MET A 1 -19.92 -1.43 23.63
CA MET A 1 -18.75 -0.55 23.51
C MET A 1 -18.61 -0.20 22.04
N ALA A 2 -18.42 1.07 21.68
CA ALA A 2 -18.24 1.45 20.28
C ALA A 2 -16.81 1.11 19.84
N SER A 3 -16.66 0.37 18.74
CA SER A 3 -15.35 0.16 18.10
C SER A 3 -15.04 1.30 17.13
N LEU A 4 -13.76 1.66 17.00
CA LEU A 4 -13.30 2.53 15.93
C LEU A 4 -13.32 1.72 14.62
N GLN A 5 -14.18 2.09 13.69
CA GLN A 5 -14.20 1.50 12.36
C GLN A 5 -13.20 2.24 11.47
N ILE A 6 -12.35 1.48 10.76
CA ILE A 6 -11.38 2.00 9.79
C ILE A 6 -11.62 1.29 8.46
N ASP A 7 -12.15 1.99 7.47
CA ASP A 7 -12.17 1.48 6.09
C ASP A 7 -10.80 1.72 5.45
N TYR A 8 -10.03 0.64 5.26
CA TYR A 8 -8.70 0.67 4.66
C TYR A 8 -8.80 0.35 3.16
N TYR A 9 -8.47 1.32 2.30
CA TYR A 9 -8.47 1.13 0.85
C TYR A 9 -7.08 0.73 0.37
N GLY A 10 -6.99 -0.40 -0.31
CA GLY A 10 -5.73 -0.96 -0.79
C GLY A 10 -5.84 -1.62 -2.16
N ASP A 11 -4.75 -1.54 -2.91
CA ASP A 11 -4.52 -2.27 -4.16
C ASP A 11 -3.29 -3.16 -3.98
N ILE A 12 -3.32 -4.39 -4.48
CA ILE A 12 -2.19 -5.32 -4.47
C ILE A 12 -0.98 -4.81 -5.27
N ASN A 13 -1.22 -3.93 -6.26
CA ASN A 13 -0.17 -3.35 -7.11
C ASN A 13 0.49 -2.12 -6.47
N CYS A 14 -0.06 -1.62 -5.36
CA CYS A 14 0.42 -0.46 -4.66
C CYS A 14 1.50 -0.87 -3.65
N PRO A 15 2.79 -0.58 -3.90
CA PRO A 15 3.87 -1.02 -3.01
C PRO A 15 3.79 -0.35 -1.62
N TRP A 16 3.14 0.81 -1.54
CA TRP A 16 2.96 1.54 -0.28
C TRP A 16 1.80 1.02 0.56
N CYS A 17 0.84 0.33 -0.03
CA CYS A 17 -0.37 -0.08 0.66
C CYS A 17 -0.01 -1.10 1.73
N VAL A 18 0.73 -2.17 1.37
CA VAL A 18 1.23 -3.14 2.36
C VAL A 18 2.06 -2.50 3.47
N VAL A 19 2.95 -1.54 3.15
CA VAL A 19 3.73 -0.81 4.15
C VAL A 19 2.83 -0.01 5.09
N GLY A 20 1.79 0.64 4.55
CA GLY A 20 0.81 1.41 5.32
C GLY A 20 -0.03 0.53 6.25
N GLU A 21 -0.42 -0.65 5.81
CA GLU A 21 -1.16 -1.63 6.60
C GLU A 21 -0.34 -2.09 7.82
N PHE A 22 0.91 -2.52 7.61
CA PHE A 22 1.80 -2.89 8.72
C PHE A 22 2.02 -1.76 9.72
N ARG A 23 2.17 -0.52 9.23
CA ARG A 23 2.32 0.65 10.11
C ARG A 23 1.05 0.94 10.90
N LEU A 24 -0.12 0.74 10.30
CA LEU A 24 -1.42 0.89 10.97
C LEU A 24 -1.55 -0.15 12.10
N ASP A 25 -1.26 -1.41 11.82
CA ASP A 25 -1.28 -2.47 12.82
C ASP A 25 -0.31 -2.18 13.97
N LYS A 26 0.91 -1.75 13.64
CA LYS A 26 1.93 -1.40 14.62
C LYS A 26 1.49 -0.27 15.55
N VAL A 27 0.98 0.84 15.00
CA VAL A 27 0.57 1.99 15.84
C VAL A 27 -0.65 1.65 16.70
N ILE A 28 -1.59 0.83 16.20
CA ILE A 28 -2.71 0.36 17.00
C ILE A 28 -2.20 -0.47 18.19
N ALA A 29 -1.28 -1.41 17.93
CA ALA A 29 -0.72 -2.27 18.98
C ALA A 29 0.11 -1.50 20.01
N GLU A 30 1.00 -0.61 19.56
CA GLU A 30 1.95 0.10 20.43
C GLU A 30 1.33 1.28 21.18
N ASN A 31 0.43 2.03 20.55
CA ASN A 31 -0.07 3.29 21.09
C ASN A 31 -1.52 3.18 21.60
N PHE A 32 -2.29 2.19 21.15
CA PHE A 32 -3.72 2.08 21.46
C PHE A 32 -4.16 0.66 21.91
N PRO A 33 -3.45 0.00 22.86
CA PRO A 33 -3.71 -1.41 23.20
C PRO A 33 -5.10 -1.70 23.79
N GLY A 34 -5.83 -0.68 24.26
CA GLY A 34 -7.19 -0.80 24.79
C GLY A 34 -8.29 -0.38 23.82
N LEU A 35 -7.94 0.09 22.62
CA LEU A 35 -8.91 0.53 21.63
C LEU A 35 -9.44 -0.67 20.85
N SER A 36 -10.76 -0.88 20.88
CA SER A 36 -11.40 -1.82 19.97
C SER A 36 -11.43 -1.22 18.57
N VAL A 37 -10.72 -1.84 17.62
CA VAL A 37 -10.64 -1.41 16.22
C VAL A 37 -11.26 -2.49 15.32
N ASP A 38 -12.09 -2.07 14.36
CA ASP A 38 -12.64 -2.89 13.27
C ASP A 38 -12.07 -2.36 11.95
N ILE A 39 -11.05 -3.02 11.40
CA ILE A 39 -10.43 -2.66 10.12
C ILE A 39 -11.17 -3.42 9.01
N ARG A 40 -11.71 -2.66 8.05
CA ARG A 40 -12.41 -3.18 6.88
C ARG A 40 -11.63 -2.88 5.62
N HIS A 41 -11.05 -3.92 5.03
CA HIS A 41 -10.35 -3.79 3.76
C HIS A 41 -11.34 -3.57 2.62
N ARG A 42 -11.12 -2.49 1.89
CA ARG A 42 -11.87 -2.10 0.70
C ARG A 42 -10.93 -2.21 -0.51
N PRO A 43 -11.19 -3.13 -1.44
CA PRO A 43 -10.39 -3.20 -2.66
C PRO A 43 -10.44 -1.89 -3.42
N PHE A 44 -9.28 -1.45 -3.90
CA PHE A 44 -9.13 -0.30 -4.78
C PHE A 44 -8.37 -0.73 -6.04
N VAL A 45 -8.65 -0.09 -7.17
CA VAL A 45 -7.99 -0.34 -8.45
C VAL A 45 -7.25 0.93 -8.87
N LEU A 46 -5.92 0.90 -8.79
CA LEU A 46 -5.03 2.03 -9.08
C LEU A 46 -4.83 2.24 -10.60
N ILE A 47 -5.05 1.20 -11.38
CA ILE A 47 -4.87 1.16 -12.83
C ILE A 47 -6.15 0.60 -13.45
N GLU A 48 -7.19 1.43 -13.53
CA GLU A 48 -8.50 1.03 -14.06
C GLU A 48 -8.45 0.56 -15.52
N ASP A 49 -7.50 1.08 -16.28
CA ASP A 49 -7.29 0.81 -17.71
C ASP A 49 -6.27 -0.32 -17.98
N CYS A 50 -5.93 -1.12 -16.97
CA CYS A 50 -4.97 -2.21 -17.12
C CYS A 50 -5.51 -3.27 -18.12
N PRO A 51 -4.82 -3.53 -19.24
CA PRO A 51 -5.20 -4.59 -20.19
C PRO A 51 -5.07 -5.97 -19.55
N LYS A 52 -5.78 -6.96 -20.10
CA LYS A 52 -5.79 -8.34 -19.57
C LYS A 52 -4.42 -9.01 -19.63
N GLU A 53 -3.61 -8.61 -20.59
CA GLU A 53 -2.24 -9.09 -20.79
C GLU A 53 -1.26 -8.49 -19.76
N GLY A 54 -1.71 -7.52 -18.98
CA GLY A 54 -0.90 -6.78 -18.00
C GLY A 54 -0.08 -5.66 -18.64
N LEU A 55 0.60 -4.90 -17.78
CA LEU A 55 1.50 -3.83 -18.17
C LEU A 55 2.92 -4.13 -17.69
N LYS A 56 3.90 -3.83 -18.52
CA LYS A 56 5.29 -3.81 -18.09
C LYS A 56 5.50 -2.61 -17.16
N ILE A 57 5.94 -2.87 -15.94
CA ILE A 57 6.10 -1.84 -14.91
C ILE A 57 7.03 -0.71 -15.36
N SER A 58 8.11 -1.01 -16.10
CA SER A 58 8.99 0.03 -16.67
C SER A 58 8.25 1.02 -17.55
N ASP A 59 7.36 0.53 -18.40
CA ASP A 59 6.68 1.32 -19.40
C ASP A 59 5.58 2.15 -18.74
N LEU A 60 4.89 1.55 -17.76
CA LEU A 60 3.95 2.24 -16.88
C LEU A 60 4.61 3.40 -16.13
N LEU A 61 5.75 3.16 -15.49
CA LEU A 61 6.47 4.17 -14.69
C LEU A 61 7.01 5.30 -15.57
N TRP A 62 7.52 4.99 -16.75
CA TRP A 62 7.92 6.01 -17.72
C TRP A 62 6.72 6.85 -18.20
N SER A 63 5.62 6.19 -18.55
CA SER A 63 4.39 6.82 -19.05
C SER A 63 3.72 7.72 -18.00
N ARG A 64 3.68 7.30 -16.74
CA ARG A 64 3.02 8.06 -15.65
C ARG A 64 3.95 9.06 -14.97
N TYR A 65 5.21 8.71 -14.73
CA TYR A 65 6.10 9.45 -13.83
C TYR A 65 7.42 9.89 -14.48
N ARG A 66 7.65 9.56 -15.77
CA ARG A 66 8.91 9.82 -16.48
C ARG A 66 10.13 9.21 -15.78
N VAL A 67 9.92 8.13 -15.04
CA VAL A 67 10.99 7.34 -14.42
C VAL A 67 11.58 6.41 -15.48
N THR A 68 12.87 6.52 -15.73
CA THR A 68 13.60 5.66 -16.68
C THR A 68 14.13 4.39 -16.03
N ASP A 69 14.45 4.44 -14.74
CA ASP A 69 14.91 3.30 -13.96
C ASP A 69 13.88 2.94 -12.87
N PRO A 70 13.14 1.83 -13.04
CA PRO A 70 12.19 1.35 -12.06
C PRO A 70 12.78 1.12 -10.67
N GLN A 71 14.06 0.76 -10.55
CA GLN A 71 14.68 0.51 -9.25
C GLN A 71 14.65 1.76 -8.37
N ILE A 72 14.82 2.95 -8.98
CA ILE A 72 14.74 4.22 -8.26
C ILE A 72 13.32 4.45 -7.69
N ALA A 73 12.28 4.10 -8.46
CA ALA A 73 10.89 4.25 -8.00
C ALA A 73 10.53 3.27 -6.87
N PHE A 74 11.12 2.07 -6.87
CA PHE A 74 10.85 1.04 -5.86
C PHE A 74 11.79 1.08 -4.65
N ALA A 75 12.93 1.77 -4.72
CA ALA A 75 13.89 1.82 -3.62
C ALA A 75 13.28 2.29 -2.28
N ALA A 76 12.46 3.35 -2.32
CA ALA A 76 11.82 3.89 -1.11
C ALA A 76 10.80 2.93 -0.47
N PRO A 77 9.81 2.37 -1.21
CA PRO A 77 8.90 1.41 -0.60
C PRO A 77 9.59 0.11 -0.17
N GLU A 78 10.61 -0.35 -0.89
CA GLU A 78 11.40 -1.52 -0.49
C GLU A 78 12.15 -1.30 0.82
N ALA A 79 12.86 -0.17 0.94
CA ALA A 79 13.54 0.20 2.19
C ALA A 79 12.53 0.35 3.35
N ALA A 80 11.36 0.95 3.07
CA ALA A 80 10.30 1.07 4.07
C ALA A 80 9.75 -0.28 4.51
N ALA A 81 9.59 -1.24 3.59
CA ALA A 81 9.14 -2.61 3.90
C ALA A 81 10.17 -3.37 4.73
N GLN A 82 11.47 -3.23 4.43
CA GLN A 82 12.54 -3.87 5.20
C GLN A 82 12.61 -3.42 6.66
N ILE A 83 12.23 -2.17 6.96
CA ILE A 83 12.22 -1.63 8.34
C ILE A 83 11.06 -2.18 9.18
N GLN A 84 10.02 -2.73 8.54
CA GLN A 84 8.82 -3.22 9.23
C GLN A 84 8.85 -4.73 9.54
N GLY A 85 9.86 -5.47 9.07
CA GLY A 85 10.11 -6.88 9.43
C GLY A 85 11.21 -7.01 10.48
#